data_AF-T5A5S0-F1
#
_entry.id   AF-T5A5S0-F1
#
_cell.length_a   1.000
_cell.length_b   1.000
_cell.length_c   1.000
_cell.angle_alpha   90.00
_cell.angle_beta   90.00
_cell.angle_gamma   90.00
#
_symmetry.space_group_name_H-M   'P 1'
#
loop_
_entity.id
_entity.type
_entity.pdbx_description
1 polymer ?
#
loop_
_entity_poly.entity_id
_entity_poly.type
_entity_poly.pdbx_seq_one_letter_code
_entity_poly.pdbx_strand_id
1 'polypeptide(L)'
;MTLLSSNHVTFSRSVTHLGVTPTLSPADQDLLRDYDNLFRIFYNYPPILDGINVADAYVQCKSLLALADQYDSLSVVGPRVDHHLLQFQSRLWRQIAKYPVSYLRLGYLARSKVIFQEALIHVVGQWPVGERSLRAALPDMVLDIIEDKVDELGETVGRVEGRLFRLSLTTARGDRVTPSNSYLEWLVVSLFRQWLADNTTPQPPAGRTGRNRSSSLLPPPVPCVGRAYRTLGSCSASAFLGHDECKRFLKLTPELYTRDNLRRFEKRMDELKGMARDVVRPLLGSGLELDMGGSGRASEGRASEGIGYLTCTTVGNRDLPWPVES
;
A
#
# COMPACT_ATOMS: atom_id res chain seq x y z
N MET A 1 6.74 -29.81 64.48
CA MET A 1 5.92 -31.02 64.36
C MET A 1 4.57 -30.63 63.77
N THR A 2 4.48 -30.53 62.45
CA THR A 2 3.22 -30.66 61.69
C THR A 2 3.58 -30.84 60.21
N LEU A 3 3.13 -31.97 59.67
CA LEU A 3 3.45 -32.51 58.35
C LEU A 3 2.50 -31.93 57.28
N LEU A 4 3.01 -31.97 56.04
CA LEU A 4 2.36 -31.58 54.79
C LEU A 4 0.97 -32.19 54.59
N SER A 5 0.04 -31.42 54.01
CA SER A 5 -1.18 -31.95 53.42
C SER A 5 -1.05 -31.89 51.88
N SER A 6 -0.94 -33.07 51.29
CA SER A 6 -0.87 -33.31 49.85
C SER A 6 -2.30 -33.34 49.29
N ASN A 7 -2.60 -32.49 48.30
CA ASN A 7 -3.89 -32.52 47.60
C ASN A 7 -3.91 -33.65 46.58
N HIS A 8 -4.55 -34.76 46.95
CA HIS A 8 -4.75 -35.94 46.11
C HIS A 8 -5.80 -35.62 45.02
N VAL A 9 -5.37 -35.53 43.76
CA VAL A 9 -6.28 -35.48 42.61
C VAL A 9 -6.69 -36.92 42.27
N THR A 10 -7.91 -37.29 42.63
CA THR A 10 -8.46 -38.62 42.36
C THR A 10 -8.97 -38.69 40.93
N PHE A 11 -8.26 -39.40 40.05
CA PHE A 11 -8.72 -39.67 38.68
C PHE A 11 -9.59 -40.93 38.68
N SER A 12 -10.87 -40.80 39.04
CA SER A 12 -11.84 -41.89 38.89
C SER A 12 -12.40 -41.88 37.46
N ARG A 13 -11.83 -42.67 36.55
CA ARG A 13 -12.43 -42.97 35.25
C ARG A 13 -13.46 -44.09 35.41
N SER A 14 -14.74 -43.74 35.40
CA SER A 14 -15.81 -44.71 35.22
C SER A 14 -15.77 -45.27 33.79
N VAL A 15 -15.55 -46.58 33.68
CA VAL A 15 -15.54 -47.34 32.43
C VAL A 15 -16.98 -47.76 32.08
N THR A 16 -17.83 -46.79 31.77
CA THR A 16 -19.21 -47.06 31.29
C THR A 16 -19.67 -45.95 30.34
N HIS A 17 -19.00 -45.82 29.18
CA HIS A 17 -19.56 -45.12 28.01
C HIS A 17 -18.85 -45.58 26.71
N LEU A 18 -18.89 -46.88 26.43
CA LEU A 18 -18.54 -47.42 25.10
C LEU A 18 -19.76 -47.20 24.19
N GLY A 19 -19.75 -46.13 23.39
CA GLY A 19 -20.84 -45.92 22.42
C GLY A 19 -20.95 -44.58 21.70
N VAL A 20 -20.04 -43.62 21.92
CA VAL A 20 -19.94 -42.42 21.07
C VAL A 20 -18.46 -42.04 21.02
N THR A 21 -17.78 -42.26 19.90
CA THR A 21 -16.54 -41.52 19.66
C THR A 21 -16.92 -40.05 19.58
N PRO A 22 -16.48 -39.18 20.50
CA PRO A 22 -16.73 -37.76 20.32
C PRO A 22 -16.06 -37.35 19.01
N THR A 23 -16.86 -36.95 18.02
CA THR A 23 -16.32 -36.36 16.80
C THR A 23 -15.61 -35.08 17.21
N LEU A 24 -14.29 -35.04 17.01
CA LEU A 24 -13.47 -33.86 17.31
C LEU A 24 -14.10 -32.62 16.69
N SER A 25 -14.11 -31.51 17.44
CA SER A 25 -14.60 -30.25 16.89
C SER A 25 -13.67 -29.79 15.74
N PRO A 26 -14.16 -28.98 14.79
CA PRO A 26 -13.32 -28.44 13.73
C PRO A 26 -12.08 -27.69 14.27
N ALA A 27 -12.24 -26.96 15.38
CA ALA A 27 -11.15 -26.25 16.04
C ALA A 27 -10.08 -27.20 16.61
N ASP A 28 -10.50 -28.33 17.19
CA ASP A 28 -9.56 -29.35 17.68
C ASP A 28 -8.82 -30.01 16.52
N GLN A 29 -9.50 -30.22 15.39
CA GLN A 29 -8.87 -30.78 14.18
C GLN A 29 -7.84 -29.82 13.58
N ASP A 30 -8.16 -28.52 13.51
CA ASP A 30 -7.22 -27.48 13.07
C ASP A 30 -6.00 -27.40 13.99
N LEU A 31 -6.22 -27.45 15.31
CA LEU A 31 -5.13 -27.43 16.28
C LEU A 31 -4.24 -28.67 16.17
N LEU A 32 -4.83 -29.86 16.03
CA LEU A 32 -4.06 -31.11 15.83
C LEU A 32 -3.26 -31.09 14.53
N ARG A 33 -3.81 -30.54 13.45
CA ARG A 33 -3.09 -30.33 12.19
C ARG A 33 -1.90 -29.39 12.39
N ASP A 34 -2.08 -28.30 13.14
CA ASP A 34 -1.01 -27.34 13.38
C ASP A 34 0.12 -27.95 14.23
N TYR A 35 -0.20 -28.77 15.24
CA TYR A 35 0.79 -29.55 15.99
C TYR A 35 1.51 -30.57 15.09
N ASP A 36 0.79 -31.31 14.25
CA ASP A 36 1.41 -32.24 13.29
C ASP A 36 2.41 -31.50 12.39
N ASN A 37 2.01 -30.35 11.85
CA ASN A 37 2.88 -29.51 11.04
C ASN A 37 4.08 -28.93 11.81
N LEU A 38 3.89 -28.53 13.07
CA LEU A 38 4.98 -28.06 13.92
C LEU A 38 6.03 -29.16 14.12
N PHE A 39 5.59 -30.37 14.47
CA PHE A 39 6.50 -31.51 14.65
C PHE A 39 7.16 -31.92 13.33
N ARG A 40 6.42 -31.96 12.21
CA ARG A 40 7.01 -32.19 10.89
C ARG A 40 8.17 -31.27 10.63
N ILE A 41 7.98 -29.96 10.84
CA ILE A 41 9.02 -28.96 10.63
C ILE A 41 10.22 -29.20 11.55
N PHE A 42 10.01 -29.48 12.84
CA PHE A 42 11.10 -29.78 13.79
C PHE A 42 11.91 -31.02 13.39
N TYR A 43 11.26 -32.01 12.79
CA TYR A 43 11.91 -33.20 12.25
C TYR A 43 12.32 -33.06 10.78
N ASN A 44 12.39 -31.84 10.24
CA ASN A 44 12.79 -31.53 8.86
C ASN A 44 11.91 -32.12 7.76
N TYR A 45 10.67 -32.50 8.06
CA TYR A 45 9.65 -32.85 7.09
C TYR A 45 8.89 -31.60 6.60
N PRO A 46 8.45 -31.57 5.32
CA PRO A 46 7.62 -30.48 4.83
C PRO A 46 6.26 -30.47 5.56
N PRO A 47 5.73 -29.29 5.92
CA PRO A 47 4.39 -29.18 6.46
C PRO A 47 3.35 -29.49 5.37
N ILE A 48 2.21 -30.02 5.78
CA ILE A 48 1.05 -30.27 4.92
C ILE A 48 0.15 -29.03 5.01
N LEU A 49 0.31 -28.15 4.03
CA LEU A 49 -0.44 -26.90 3.88
C LEU A 49 -1.13 -26.90 2.50
N ASP A 50 -2.22 -26.16 2.37
CA ASP A 50 -2.95 -26.05 1.10
C ASP A 50 -2.10 -25.38 0.02
N GLY A 51 -1.73 -26.11 -1.03
CA GLY A 51 -0.95 -25.58 -2.16
C GLY A 51 -1.78 -24.97 -3.29
N ILE A 52 -3.11 -24.96 -3.18
CA ILE A 52 -4.04 -24.58 -4.24
C ILE A 52 -4.76 -23.28 -3.89
N ASN A 53 -5.36 -23.17 -2.71
CA ASN A 53 -6.14 -22.00 -2.29
C ASN A 53 -5.32 -21.09 -1.35
N VAL A 54 -4.96 -19.89 -1.84
CA VAL A 54 -4.21 -18.89 -1.06
C VAL A 54 -4.93 -18.49 0.23
N ALA A 55 -6.27 -18.45 0.23
CA ALA A 55 -7.04 -18.05 1.40
C ALA A 55 -6.97 -19.11 2.51
N ASP A 56 -7.11 -20.39 2.14
CA ASP A 56 -7.02 -21.50 3.09
C ASP A 56 -5.57 -21.67 3.57
N ALA A 57 -4.60 -21.57 2.66
CA ALA A 57 -3.17 -21.55 2.98
C ALA A 57 -2.83 -20.44 3.98
N TYR A 58 -3.36 -19.22 3.79
CA TYR A 58 -3.19 -18.11 4.72
C TYR A 58 -3.73 -18.45 6.12
N VAL A 59 -4.92 -19.02 6.22
CA VAL A 59 -5.52 -19.40 7.52
C VAL A 59 -4.66 -20.44 8.23
N GLN A 60 -4.22 -21.49 7.52
CA GLN A 60 -3.38 -22.56 8.06
C GLN A 60 -1.99 -22.05 8.47
N CYS A 61 -1.36 -21.21 7.65
CA CYS A 61 -0.08 -20.59 7.98
C CYS A 61 -0.19 -19.68 9.19
N LYS A 62 -1.26 -18.89 9.28
CA LYS A 62 -1.50 -17.99 10.41
C LYS A 62 -1.64 -18.75 11.72
N SER A 63 -2.41 -19.84 11.75
CA SER A 63 -2.62 -20.63 12.97
C SER A 63 -1.35 -21.40 13.37
N LEU A 64 -0.63 -21.98 12.39
CA LEU A 64 0.67 -22.61 12.61
C LEU A 64 1.72 -21.63 13.17
N LEU A 65 1.80 -20.41 12.62
CA LEU A 65 2.71 -19.38 13.15
C LEU A 65 2.31 -18.93 14.55
N ALA A 66 1.02 -18.80 14.84
CA ALA A 66 0.54 -18.47 16.18
C ALA A 66 0.89 -19.57 17.21
N LEU A 67 0.89 -20.84 16.79
CA LEU A 67 1.38 -21.94 17.61
C LEU A 67 2.90 -21.87 17.78
N ALA A 68 3.64 -21.63 16.69
CA ALA A 68 5.10 -21.52 16.73
C ALA A 68 5.61 -20.39 17.64
N ASP A 69 4.92 -19.25 17.64
CA ASP A 69 5.19 -18.09 18.50
C ASP A 69 5.06 -18.44 19.99
N GLN A 70 4.04 -19.22 20.38
CA GLN A 70 3.87 -19.69 21.77
C GLN A 70 5.03 -20.55 22.26
N TYR A 71 5.72 -21.24 21.34
CA TYR A 71 6.89 -22.08 21.64
C TYR A 71 8.22 -21.41 21.30
N ASP A 72 8.23 -20.11 21.00
CA ASP A 72 9.43 -19.35 20.58
C ASP A 72 10.21 -20.04 19.44
N SER A 73 9.47 -20.56 18.46
CA SER A 73 10.00 -21.39 17.38
C SER A 73 9.82 -20.79 15.98
N LEU A 74 9.51 -19.49 15.91
CA LEU A 74 9.30 -18.77 14.64
C LEU A 74 10.53 -18.80 13.72
N SER A 75 11.74 -18.84 14.27
CA SER A 75 12.98 -18.96 13.47
C SER A 75 13.07 -20.29 12.69
N VAL A 76 12.41 -21.33 13.18
CA VAL A 76 12.39 -22.67 12.56
C VAL A 76 11.19 -22.83 11.63
N VAL A 77 10.01 -22.35 12.07
CA VAL A 77 8.75 -22.50 11.32
C VAL A 77 8.59 -21.46 10.22
N GLY A 78 9.00 -20.22 10.47
CA GLY A 78 8.88 -19.07 9.57
C GLY A 78 9.39 -19.35 8.16
N PRO A 79 10.64 -19.84 7.98
CA PRO A 79 11.18 -20.14 6.65
C PRO A 79 10.36 -21.16 5.84
N ARG A 80 9.71 -22.13 6.51
CA ARG A 80 8.85 -23.13 5.83
C ARG A 80 7.54 -22.52 5.37
N VAL A 81 6.95 -21.65 6.19
CA VAL A 81 5.74 -20.90 5.84
C VAL A 81 6.01 -19.90 4.72
N ASP A 82 7.13 -19.17 4.81
CA ASP A 82 7.57 -18.24 3.77
C ASP A 82 7.74 -18.96 2.42
N HIS A 83 8.52 -20.05 2.41
CA HIS A 83 8.72 -20.86 1.20
C HIS A 83 7.39 -21.33 0.60
N HIS A 84 6.46 -21.82 1.43
CA HIS A 84 5.16 -22.28 0.96
C HIS A 84 4.34 -21.15 0.34
N LEU A 85 4.22 -20.00 1.01
CA LEU A 85 3.42 -18.87 0.52
C LEU A 85 3.98 -18.28 -0.77
N LEU A 86 5.31 -18.16 -0.88
CA LEU A 86 5.96 -17.61 -2.07
C LEU A 86 5.71 -18.45 -3.34
N GLN A 87 5.33 -19.72 -3.22
CA GLN A 87 4.95 -20.55 -4.37
C GLN A 87 3.68 -20.04 -5.09
N PHE A 88 2.83 -19.25 -4.43
CA PHE A 88 1.63 -18.68 -5.04
C PHE A 88 1.90 -17.51 -6.00
N GLN A 89 3.09 -16.91 -5.96
CA GLN A 89 3.54 -15.87 -6.90
C GLN A 89 2.51 -14.73 -7.04
N SER A 90 2.09 -14.37 -8.26
CA SER A 90 1.14 -13.28 -8.53
C SER A 90 -0.23 -13.42 -7.84
N ARG A 91 -0.61 -14.64 -7.40
CA ARG A 91 -1.84 -14.84 -6.63
C ARG A 91 -1.68 -14.35 -5.19
N LEU A 92 -0.50 -14.50 -4.61
CA LEU A 92 -0.17 -13.97 -3.29
C LEU A 92 -0.17 -12.44 -3.31
N TRP A 93 0.54 -11.83 -4.26
CA TRP A 93 0.66 -10.36 -4.35
C TRP A 93 -0.70 -9.66 -4.43
N ARG A 94 -1.64 -10.22 -5.20
CA ARG A 94 -3.03 -9.72 -5.25
C ARG A 94 -3.77 -9.84 -3.93
N GLN A 95 -3.50 -10.89 -3.14
CA GLN A 95 -4.08 -11.02 -1.79
C GLN A 95 -3.45 -10.04 -0.80
N ILE A 96 -2.13 -9.80 -0.88
CA ILE A 96 -1.45 -8.82 -0.03
C ILE A 96 -2.02 -7.42 -0.29
N ALA A 97 -2.14 -7.00 -1.55
CA ALA A 97 -2.72 -5.72 -1.91
C ALA A 97 -4.18 -5.55 -1.42
N LYS A 98 -4.94 -6.66 -1.35
CA LYS A 98 -6.33 -6.67 -0.85
C LYS A 98 -6.42 -6.62 0.67
N TYR A 99 -5.49 -7.27 1.38
CA TYR A 99 -5.51 -7.41 2.84
C TYR A 99 -4.15 -7.09 3.48
N PRO A 100 -3.62 -5.86 3.30
CA PRO A 100 -2.23 -5.56 3.63
C PRO A 100 -1.92 -5.70 5.13
N VAL A 101 -2.82 -5.26 6.03
CA VAL A 101 -2.65 -5.41 7.49
C VAL A 101 -2.50 -6.89 7.92
N SER A 102 -3.32 -7.76 7.34
CA SER A 102 -3.31 -9.20 7.62
C SER A 102 -1.99 -9.85 7.20
N TYR A 103 -1.52 -9.52 5.98
CA TYR A 103 -0.27 -10.06 5.46
C TYR A 103 0.96 -9.40 6.06
N LEU A 104 0.88 -8.17 6.55
CA LEU A 104 1.97 -7.53 7.28
C LEU A 104 2.25 -8.29 8.59
N ARG A 105 1.20 -8.65 9.34
CA ARG A 105 1.33 -9.49 10.54
C ARG A 105 1.84 -10.89 10.22
N LEU A 106 1.34 -11.50 9.14
CA LEU A 106 1.81 -12.82 8.71
C LEU A 106 3.30 -12.78 8.33
N GLY A 107 3.71 -11.79 7.55
CA GLY A 107 5.09 -11.57 7.14
C GLY A 107 6.01 -11.31 8.33
N TYR A 108 5.53 -10.56 9.33
CA TYR A 108 6.23 -10.34 10.60
C TYR A 108 6.49 -11.65 11.36
N LEU A 109 5.44 -12.45 11.60
CA LEU A 109 5.58 -13.72 12.32
C LEU A 109 6.43 -14.73 11.55
N ALA A 110 6.27 -14.81 10.23
CA ALA A 110 7.07 -15.69 9.37
C ALA A 110 8.52 -15.23 9.21
N ARG A 111 8.85 -13.99 9.63
CA ARG A 111 10.09 -13.28 9.28
C ARG A 111 10.37 -13.27 7.78
N SER A 112 9.30 -13.24 6.98
CA SER A 112 9.37 -13.18 5.53
C SER A 112 9.68 -11.76 5.09
N LYS A 113 10.90 -11.53 4.61
CA LYS A 113 11.31 -10.23 4.07
C LYS A 113 10.37 -9.78 2.96
N VAL A 114 10.10 -10.64 1.98
CA VAL A 114 9.34 -10.27 0.76
C VAL A 114 7.89 -9.95 1.09
N ILE A 115 7.22 -10.80 1.89
CA ILE A 115 5.81 -10.60 2.26
C ILE A 115 5.67 -9.35 3.14
N PHE A 116 6.59 -9.15 4.09
CA PHE A 116 6.58 -7.98 4.96
C PHE A 116 6.78 -6.69 4.18
N GLN A 117 7.78 -6.64 3.28
CA GLN A 117 8.05 -5.47 2.44
C GLN A 117 6.87 -5.11 1.55
N GLU A 118 6.32 -6.09 0.83
CA GLU A 118 5.14 -5.89 -0.04
C GLU A 118 3.98 -5.32 0.77
N ALA A 119 3.64 -5.95 1.92
CA ALA A 119 2.53 -5.51 2.76
C ALA A 119 2.77 -4.12 3.37
N LEU A 120 4.01 -3.82 3.78
CA LEU A 120 4.37 -2.54 4.40
C LEU A 120 4.19 -1.37 3.42
N ILE A 121 4.58 -1.54 2.14
CA ILE A 121 4.39 -0.51 1.11
C ILE A 121 2.91 -0.16 0.97
N HIS A 122 2.03 -1.16 0.94
CA HIS A 122 0.58 -0.96 0.88
C HIS A 122 0.04 -0.26 2.13
N VAL A 123 0.50 -0.64 3.33
CA VAL A 123 0.10 0.00 4.60
C VAL A 123 0.52 1.47 4.64
N VAL A 124 1.77 1.77 4.31
CA VAL A 124 2.30 3.15 4.30
C VAL A 124 1.56 4.01 3.29
N GLY A 125 1.35 3.51 2.07
CA GLY A 125 0.63 4.24 1.02
C GLY A 125 -0.84 4.53 1.36
N GLN A 126 -1.45 3.70 2.21
CA GLN A 126 -2.84 3.85 2.65
C GLN A 126 -2.99 4.51 4.02
N TRP A 127 -1.90 4.87 4.70
CA TRP A 127 -1.96 5.38 6.08
C TRP A 127 -2.89 6.60 6.20
N PRO A 128 -3.72 6.73 7.26
CA PRO A 128 -3.84 5.86 8.45
C PRO A 128 -4.92 4.77 8.34
N VAL A 129 -5.28 4.33 7.14
CA VAL A 129 -6.30 3.27 6.95
C VAL A 129 -5.85 1.99 7.66
N GLY A 130 -6.68 1.49 8.58
CA GLY A 130 -6.38 0.27 9.33
C GLY A 130 -5.49 0.47 10.57
N GLU A 131 -5.12 1.72 10.93
CA GLU A 131 -4.28 2.03 12.08
C GLU A 131 -4.74 1.33 13.38
N ARG A 132 -6.03 1.42 13.71
CA ARG A 132 -6.57 0.76 14.92
C ARG A 132 -6.31 -0.74 14.94
N SER A 133 -6.45 -1.40 13.79
CA SER A 133 -6.19 -2.82 13.64
C SER A 133 -4.70 -3.14 13.72
N LEU A 134 -3.84 -2.29 13.16
CA LEU A 134 -2.39 -2.41 13.25
C LEU A 134 -1.93 -2.30 14.71
N ARG A 135 -2.39 -1.26 15.44
CA ARG A 135 -2.05 -1.06 16.87
C ARG A 135 -2.52 -2.20 17.77
N ALA A 136 -3.61 -2.88 17.41
CA ALA A 136 -4.10 -4.04 18.16
C ALA A 136 -3.38 -5.35 17.82
N ALA A 137 -2.68 -5.43 16.68
CA ALA A 137 -2.22 -6.70 16.11
C ALA A 137 -0.70 -6.82 15.95
N LEU A 138 0.04 -5.71 16.02
CA LEU A 138 1.48 -5.65 15.81
C LEU A 138 2.20 -4.99 17.00
N PRO A 139 3.47 -5.35 17.27
CA PRO A 139 4.28 -4.68 18.28
C PRO A 139 4.60 -3.22 17.93
N ASP A 140 4.90 -2.43 18.96
CA ASP A 140 5.20 -0.99 18.83
C ASP A 140 6.35 -0.70 17.85
N MET A 141 7.42 -1.51 17.86
CA MET A 141 8.54 -1.36 16.91
C MET A 141 8.09 -1.40 15.44
N VAL A 142 7.05 -2.19 15.10
CA VAL A 142 6.54 -2.23 13.71
C VAL A 142 5.74 -0.96 13.40
N LEU A 143 5.04 -0.41 14.39
CA LEU A 143 4.34 0.87 14.25
C LEU A 143 5.32 2.01 14.07
N ASP A 144 6.41 2.04 14.84
CA ASP A 144 7.48 3.04 14.70
C ASP A 144 8.04 3.03 13.27
N ILE A 145 8.31 1.86 12.70
CA ILE A 145 8.74 1.71 11.29
C ILE A 145 7.69 2.26 10.31
N ILE A 146 6.40 2.00 10.56
CA ILE A 146 5.33 2.51 9.70
C ILE A 146 5.28 4.04 9.76
N GLU A 147 5.32 4.62 10.96
CA GLU A 147 5.27 6.06 11.20
C GLU A 147 6.48 6.76 10.54
N ASP A 148 7.70 6.23 10.72
CA ASP A 148 8.91 6.71 10.06
C ASP A 148 8.76 6.70 8.52
N LYS A 149 8.22 5.62 7.96
CA LYS A 149 8.03 5.49 6.50
C LYS A 149 6.93 6.40 5.96
N VAL A 150 5.89 6.66 6.75
CA VAL A 150 4.84 7.62 6.42
C VAL A 150 5.43 9.03 6.35
N ASP A 151 6.28 9.39 7.31
CA ASP A 151 6.95 10.68 7.33
C ASP A 151 7.91 10.83 6.14
N GLU A 152 8.74 9.81 5.85
CA GLU A 152 9.62 9.78 4.65
C GLU A 152 8.83 9.98 3.34
N LEU A 153 7.67 9.32 3.22
CA LEU A 153 6.78 9.47 2.06
C LEU A 153 6.19 10.89 2.02
N GLY A 154 5.73 11.41 3.15
CA GLY A 154 5.19 12.76 3.29
C GLY A 154 6.19 13.84 2.89
N GLU A 155 7.45 13.73 3.31
CA GLU A 155 8.52 14.64 2.89
C GLU A 155 8.76 14.61 1.38
N THR A 156 8.74 13.41 0.79
CA THR A 156 8.93 13.23 -0.66
C THR A 156 7.78 13.88 -1.43
N VAL A 157 6.53 13.66 -1.00
CA VAL A 157 5.35 14.32 -1.57
C VAL A 157 5.46 15.83 -1.43
N GLY A 158 5.75 16.36 -0.24
CA GLY A 158 5.89 17.80 -0.01
C GLY A 158 6.98 18.45 -0.87
N ARG A 159 8.11 17.76 -1.08
CA ARG A 159 9.19 18.22 -1.98
C ARG A 159 8.71 18.29 -3.43
N VAL A 160 7.97 17.29 -3.89
CA VAL A 160 7.42 17.23 -5.25
C VAL A 160 6.36 18.30 -5.45
N GLU A 161 5.41 18.43 -4.52
CA GLU A 161 4.38 19.48 -4.54
C GLU A 161 4.99 20.88 -4.57
N GLY A 162 5.95 21.16 -3.68
CA GLY A 162 6.64 22.45 -3.64
C GLY A 162 7.31 22.81 -4.96
N ARG A 163 7.87 21.82 -5.67
CA ARG A 163 8.44 22.02 -7.02
C ARG A 163 7.36 22.22 -8.08
N LEU A 164 6.30 21.42 -8.05
CA LEU A 164 5.17 21.51 -9.00
C LEU A 164 4.52 22.90 -8.97
N PHE A 165 4.19 23.43 -7.79
CA PHE A 165 3.56 24.76 -7.68
C PHE A 165 4.50 25.92 -8.09
N ARG A 166 5.81 25.69 -8.04
CA ARG A 166 6.83 26.66 -8.49
C ARG A 166 7.14 26.58 -9.97
N LEU A 167 6.66 25.55 -10.68
CA LEU A 167 6.82 25.47 -12.13
C LEU A 167 6.28 26.73 -12.81
N SER A 168 7.03 27.15 -13.82
CA SER A 168 6.77 28.36 -14.58
C SER A 168 7.45 28.21 -15.93
N LEU A 169 6.85 28.85 -16.93
CA LEU A 169 7.45 29.04 -18.23
C LEU A 169 8.43 30.22 -18.21
N THR A 170 9.39 30.21 -19.13
CA THR A 170 10.33 31.30 -19.40
C THR A 170 10.11 31.86 -20.79
N THR A 171 10.22 33.17 -20.94
CA THR A 171 10.20 33.86 -22.24
C THR A 171 11.46 33.51 -23.06
N ALA A 172 11.51 33.90 -24.33
CA ALA A 172 12.70 33.73 -25.17
C ALA A 172 13.96 34.42 -24.61
N ARG A 173 13.80 35.43 -23.74
CA ARG A 173 14.91 36.12 -23.06
C ARG A 173 15.39 35.42 -21.78
N GLY A 174 14.72 34.34 -21.38
CA GLY A 174 14.99 33.62 -20.12
C GLY A 174 14.21 34.15 -18.92
N ASP A 175 13.52 35.30 -19.05
CA ASP A 175 12.74 35.87 -17.96
C ASP A 175 11.51 35.00 -17.63
N ARG A 176 11.18 34.88 -16.34
CA ARG A 176 9.96 34.20 -15.90
C ARG A 176 8.73 34.85 -16.51
N VAL A 177 7.79 34.04 -17.00
CA VAL A 177 6.50 34.51 -17.52
C VAL A 177 5.65 35.15 -16.40
N THR A 178 5.12 36.34 -16.70
CA THR A 178 4.24 37.17 -15.86
C THR A 178 3.13 37.75 -16.74
N PRO A 179 2.04 38.29 -16.16
CA PRO A 179 1.01 38.97 -16.93
C PRO A 179 1.54 40.12 -17.78
N SER A 180 2.62 40.76 -17.32
CA SER A 180 3.22 41.96 -17.92
C SER A 180 4.09 41.67 -19.14
N ASN A 181 4.75 40.50 -19.22
CA ASN A 181 5.71 40.20 -20.29
C ASN A 181 5.22 39.16 -21.31
N SER A 182 4.34 38.24 -20.92
CA SER A 182 3.73 37.27 -21.83
C SER A 182 2.40 36.79 -21.24
N TYR A 183 1.34 37.56 -21.48
CA TYR A 183 0.03 37.27 -20.90
C TYR A 183 -0.55 35.92 -21.36
N LEU A 184 -0.37 35.54 -22.64
CA LEU A 184 -0.83 34.24 -23.17
C LEU A 184 -0.15 33.06 -22.47
N GLU A 185 1.16 33.11 -22.27
CA GLU A 185 1.88 32.05 -21.56
C GLU A 185 1.58 32.05 -20.06
N TRP A 186 1.31 33.23 -19.50
CA TRP A 186 0.90 33.33 -18.11
C TRP A 186 -0.45 32.64 -17.89
N LEU A 187 -1.39 32.77 -18.84
CA LEU A 187 -2.65 32.03 -18.84
C LEU A 187 -2.44 30.50 -18.87
N VAL A 188 -1.44 30.00 -19.60
CA VAL A 188 -1.07 28.57 -19.60
C VAL A 188 -0.66 28.13 -18.19
N VAL A 189 0.26 28.88 -17.56
CA VAL A 189 0.74 28.59 -16.20
C VAL A 189 -0.42 28.65 -15.19
N SER A 190 -1.32 29.62 -15.32
CA SER A 190 -2.49 29.77 -14.45
C SER A 190 -3.45 28.58 -14.58
N LEU A 191 -3.79 28.14 -15.80
CA LEU A 191 -4.65 26.98 -16.02
C LEU A 191 -4.03 25.69 -15.46
N PHE A 192 -2.72 25.49 -15.67
CA PHE A 192 -2.02 24.33 -15.12
C PHE A 192 -2.04 24.31 -13.58
N ARG A 193 -1.80 25.46 -12.94
CA ARG A 193 -1.84 25.57 -11.48
C ARG A 193 -3.23 25.36 -10.91
N GLN A 194 -4.26 25.82 -11.61
CA GLN A 194 -5.65 25.52 -11.25
C GLN A 194 -5.90 24.01 -11.30
N TRP A 195 -5.53 23.34 -12.39
CA TRP A 195 -5.66 21.89 -12.49
C TRP A 195 -4.90 21.17 -11.37
N LEU A 196 -3.67 21.58 -11.06
CA LEU A 196 -2.90 21.02 -9.94
C LEU A 196 -3.66 21.15 -8.63
N ALA A 197 -4.07 22.38 -8.28
CA ALA A 197 -4.79 22.63 -7.03
C ALA A 197 -6.07 21.79 -6.93
N ASP A 198 -6.83 21.67 -8.03
CA ASP A 198 -8.08 20.91 -8.07
C ASP A 198 -7.88 19.38 -7.92
N ASN A 199 -6.72 18.85 -8.32
CA ASN A 199 -6.45 17.41 -8.35
C ASN A 199 -5.53 16.92 -7.21
N THR A 200 -4.75 17.79 -6.58
CA THR A 200 -3.86 17.42 -5.45
C THR A 200 -4.40 17.85 -4.10
N THR A 201 -5.31 18.82 -4.03
CA THR A 201 -5.94 19.20 -2.77
C THR A 201 -6.98 18.14 -2.40
N PRO A 202 -6.93 17.55 -1.21
CA PRO A 202 -7.98 16.67 -0.75
C PRO A 202 -9.32 17.42 -0.75
N GLN A 203 -10.29 16.96 -1.55
CA GLN A 203 -11.59 17.61 -1.54
C GLN A 203 -12.22 17.47 -0.14
N PRO A 204 -12.75 18.55 0.45
CA PRO A 204 -13.52 18.43 1.67
C PRO A 204 -14.64 17.42 1.42
N PRO A 205 -14.97 16.54 2.39
CA PRO A 205 -16.05 15.59 2.21
C PRO A 205 -17.29 16.39 1.80
N ALA A 206 -17.86 16.05 0.64
CA ALA A 206 -19.02 16.72 0.10
C ALA A 206 -20.06 16.84 1.23
N GLY A 207 -20.34 18.07 1.65
CA GLY A 207 -21.27 18.35 2.72
C GLY A 207 -22.60 17.73 2.37
N ARG A 208 -22.95 16.64 3.05
CA ARG A 208 -24.29 16.06 3.00
C ARG A 208 -25.23 17.16 3.47
N THR A 209 -25.97 17.73 2.54
CA THR A 209 -27.16 18.52 2.83
C THR A 209 -28.11 17.64 3.64
N GLY A 210 -28.11 17.80 4.97
CA GLY A 210 -29.07 17.13 5.86
C GLY A 210 -28.50 16.58 7.17
N ARG A 211 -28.42 17.44 8.19
CA ARG A 211 -28.89 17.20 9.57
C ARG A 211 -28.52 15.86 10.24
N ASN A 212 -27.35 15.80 10.90
CA ASN A 212 -27.23 15.54 12.35
C ASN A 212 -25.76 15.52 12.80
N ARG A 213 -25.51 16.09 13.98
CA ARG A 213 -24.19 16.17 14.63
C ARG A 213 -23.77 14.83 15.21
N SER A 214 -22.55 14.38 14.89
CA SER A 214 -21.51 13.91 15.81
C SER A 214 -20.49 13.03 15.06
N SER A 215 -19.23 13.13 15.50
CA SER A 215 -18.06 12.28 15.19
C SER A 215 -17.12 12.67 14.02
N SER A 216 -15.90 13.02 14.47
CA SER A 216 -14.57 12.95 13.86
C SER A 216 -14.22 13.80 12.63
N LEU A 217 -13.38 14.82 12.90
CA LEU A 217 -12.39 15.38 11.98
C LEU A 217 -11.37 14.28 11.63
N LEU A 218 -11.70 13.39 10.69
CA LEU A 218 -10.70 12.53 10.06
C LEU A 218 -10.02 13.35 8.95
N PRO A 219 -8.68 13.31 8.84
CA PRO A 219 -8.02 13.85 7.67
C PRO A 219 -8.62 13.19 6.42
N PRO A 220 -8.85 13.97 5.35
CA PRO A 220 -9.40 13.43 4.13
C PRO A 220 -8.47 12.31 3.64
N PRO A 221 -9.04 11.19 3.16
CA PRO A 221 -8.22 10.08 2.76
C PRO A 221 -7.33 10.55 1.60
N VAL A 222 -6.08 10.10 1.62
CA VAL A 222 -5.06 10.28 0.57
C VAL A 222 -5.28 9.54 -0.78
N PRO A 223 -6.35 8.75 -1.07
CA PRO A 223 -6.36 7.88 -2.25
C PRO A 223 -6.75 8.58 -3.57
N CYS A 224 -6.84 9.92 -3.61
CA CYS A 224 -6.97 10.64 -4.89
C CYS A 224 -5.62 11.17 -5.42
N VAL A 225 -4.69 11.51 -4.52
CA VAL A 225 -3.47 12.24 -4.90
C VAL A 225 -2.53 11.36 -5.73
N GLY A 226 -2.43 10.06 -5.43
CA GLY A 226 -1.65 9.10 -6.22
C GLY A 226 -2.11 9.02 -7.68
N ARG A 227 -3.42 9.14 -7.94
CA ARG A 227 -3.96 9.21 -9.31
C ARG A 227 -3.52 10.50 -10.00
N ALA A 228 -3.60 11.65 -9.33
CA ALA A 228 -3.18 12.94 -9.89
C ALA A 228 -1.69 12.91 -10.30
N TYR A 229 -0.82 12.37 -9.44
CA TYR A 229 0.61 12.24 -9.76
C TYR A 229 0.87 11.32 -10.95
N ARG A 230 0.16 10.18 -11.04
CA ARG A 230 0.25 9.30 -12.23
C ARG A 230 -0.23 9.98 -13.50
N THR A 231 -1.29 10.79 -13.43
CA THR A 231 -1.76 11.59 -14.58
C THR A 231 -0.70 12.60 -15.01
N LEU A 232 -0.06 13.32 -14.07
CA LEU A 232 1.07 14.21 -14.36
C LEU A 232 2.28 13.47 -14.96
N GLY A 233 2.48 12.23 -14.53
CA GLY A 233 3.53 11.33 -15.02
C GLY A 233 3.28 10.77 -16.42
N SER A 234 2.04 10.82 -16.91
CA SER A 234 1.64 10.16 -18.14
C SER A 234 2.34 10.72 -19.37
N CYS A 235 2.75 9.82 -20.27
CA CYS A 235 3.28 10.17 -21.59
C CYS A 235 2.23 10.73 -22.56
N SER A 236 0.95 10.52 -22.27
CA SER A 236 -0.14 10.98 -23.13
C SER A 236 -0.38 12.48 -22.99
N ALA A 237 -0.21 13.22 -24.09
CA ALA A 237 -0.49 14.66 -24.15
C ALA A 237 -1.97 15.00 -23.86
N SER A 238 -2.88 14.05 -24.10
CA SER A 238 -4.31 14.20 -23.86
C SER A 238 -4.78 13.68 -22.49
N ALA A 239 -3.86 13.23 -21.61
CA ALA A 239 -4.23 12.72 -20.29
C ALA A 239 -4.95 13.76 -19.41
N PHE A 240 -4.57 15.03 -19.54
CA PHE A 240 -5.17 16.18 -18.88
C PHE A 240 -4.82 17.46 -19.66
N LEU A 241 -5.63 18.51 -19.51
CA LEU A 241 -5.44 19.80 -20.18
C LEU A 241 -5.22 19.63 -21.69
N GLY A 242 -6.11 18.85 -22.31
CA GLY A 242 -6.09 18.56 -23.75
C GLY A 242 -6.65 19.72 -24.59
N HIS A 243 -6.82 19.48 -25.90
CA HIS A 243 -7.33 20.48 -26.85
C HIS A 243 -8.63 21.15 -26.36
N ASP A 244 -9.63 20.35 -25.97
CA ASP A 244 -10.95 20.87 -25.62
C ASP A 244 -10.92 21.75 -24.37
N GLU A 245 -10.08 21.42 -23.38
CA GLU A 245 -9.93 22.18 -22.14
C GLU A 245 -9.16 23.48 -22.40
N CYS A 246 -8.05 23.42 -23.15
CA CYS A 246 -7.28 24.59 -23.56
C CYS A 246 -8.14 25.57 -24.38
N LYS A 247 -8.90 25.03 -25.35
CA LYS A 247 -9.82 25.81 -26.19
C LYS A 247 -10.96 26.42 -25.38
N ARG A 248 -11.57 25.67 -24.47
CA ARG A 248 -12.64 26.17 -23.60
C ARG A 248 -12.14 27.29 -22.71
N PHE A 249 -10.94 27.16 -22.15
CA PHE A 249 -10.33 28.18 -21.31
C PHE A 249 -9.98 29.44 -22.12
N LEU A 250 -9.31 29.31 -23.26
CA LEU A 250 -8.90 30.46 -24.08
C LEU A 250 -10.09 31.24 -24.66
N LYS A 251 -11.23 30.58 -24.90
CA LYS A 251 -12.48 31.25 -25.29
C LYS A 251 -13.02 32.24 -24.26
N LEU A 252 -12.62 32.14 -22.99
CA LEU A 252 -12.99 33.09 -21.94
C LEU A 252 -12.28 34.43 -22.10
N THR A 253 -11.27 34.52 -22.95
CA THR A 253 -10.57 35.77 -23.31
C THR A 253 -10.70 36.00 -24.82
N PRO A 254 -11.83 36.56 -25.29
CA PRO A 254 -12.12 36.69 -26.72
C PRO A 254 -11.03 37.41 -27.51
N GLU A 255 -10.33 38.39 -26.92
CA GLU A 255 -9.28 39.14 -27.62
C GLU A 255 -8.07 38.27 -28.00
N LEU A 256 -7.85 37.16 -27.29
CA LEU A 256 -6.71 36.27 -27.50
C LEU A 256 -7.09 35.00 -28.26
N TYR A 257 -8.37 34.73 -28.48
CA TYR A 257 -8.85 33.51 -29.11
C TYR A 257 -8.67 33.55 -30.63
N THR A 258 -7.47 33.19 -31.08
CA THR A 258 -7.13 32.97 -32.50
C THR A 258 -6.60 31.56 -32.71
N ARG A 259 -6.62 31.06 -33.96
CA ARG A 259 -6.07 29.73 -34.28
C ARG A 259 -4.59 29.61 -33.93
N ASP A 260 -3.82 30.67 -34.14
CA ASP A 260 -2.38 30.69 -33.88
C ASP A 260 -2.08 30.78 -32.38
N ASN A 261 -2.85 31.58 -31.63
CA ASN A 261 -2.71 31.65 -30.18
C ASN A 261 -3.10 30.33 -29.50
N LEU A 262 -4.15 29.65 -29.97
CA LEU A 262 -4.52 28.34 -29.44
C LEU A 262 -3.40 27.31 -29.65
N ARG A 263 -2.82 27.26 -30.86
CA ARG A 263 -1.66 26.37 -31.15
C ARG A 263 -0.45 26.68 -30.26
N ARG A 264 -0.15 27.96 -30.03
CA ARG A 264 0.91 28.38 -29.10
C ARG A 264 0.59 27.99 -27.66
N PHE A 265 -0.64 28.20 -27.22
CA PHE A 265 -1.10 27.86 -25.87
C PHE A 265 -0.92 26.37 -25.59
N GLU A 266 -1.36 25.50 -26.52
CA GLU A 266 -1.21 24.05 -26.41
C GLU A 266 0.26 23.63 -26.37
N LYS A 267 1.09 24.16 -27.27
CA LYS A 267 2.53 23.87 -27.27
C LYS A 267 3.18 24.23 -25.94
N ARG A 268 2.88 25.39 -25.38
CA ARG A 268 3.43 25.85 -24.10
C ARG A 268 2.87 25.05 -22.92
N MET A 269 1.63 24.59 -23.01
CA MET A 269 1.06 23.66 -22.04
C MET A 269 1.80 22.32 -22.05
N ASP A 270 2.10 21.76 -23.22
CA ASP A 270 2.83 20.50 -23.34
C ASP A 270 4.27 20.60 -22.80
N GLU A 271 4.94 21.74 -22.98
CA GLU A 271 6.23 22.01 -22.34
C GLU A 271 6.11 21.97 -20.80
N LEU A 272 5.08 22.58 -20.24
CA LEU A 272 4.84 22.59 -18.79
C LEU A 272 4.50 21.19 -18.26
N LYS A 273 3.72 20.40 -19.01
CA LYS A 273 3.47 18.98 -18.71
C LYS A 273 4.76 18.15 -18.72
N GLY A 274 5.66 18.42 -19.67
CA GLY A 274 6.99 17.78 -19.72
C GLY A 274 7.79 18.05 -18.45
N MET A 275 7.89 19.31 -18.03
CA MET A 275 8.55 19.68 -16.78
C MET A 275 7.88 19.03 -15.55
N ALA A 276 6.55 18.98 -15.52
CA ALA A 276 5.81 18.37 -14.43
C ALA A 276 6.10 16.86 -14.32
N ARG A 277 6.18 16.17 -15.46
CA ARG A 277 6.54 14.74 -15.53
C ARG A 277 7.88 14.45 -14.88
N ASP A 278 8.88 15.29 -15.13
CA ASP A 278 10.21 15.16 -14.52
C ASP A 278 10.18 15.36 -13.00
N VAL A 279 9.33 16.28 -12.54
CA VAL A 279 9.17 16.59 -11.11
C VAL A 279 8.48 15.44 -10.37
N VAL A 280 7.45 14.81 -10.95
CA VAL A 280 6.69 13.73 -10.27
C VAL A 280 7.35 12.37 -10.32
N ARG A 281 8.38 12.17 -11.16
CA ARG A 281 9.09 10.89 -11.35
C ARG A 281 9.38 10.12 -10.05
N PRO A 282 9.85 10.75 -8.95
CA PRO A 282 10.11 10.03 -7.70
C PRO A 282 8.87 9.35 -7.08
N LEU A 283 7.66 9.87 -7.33
CA LEU A 283 6.41 9.32 -6.81
C LEU A 283 5.80 8.22 -7.68
N LEU A 284 6.32 8.02 -8.90
CA LEU A 284 5.80 7.06 -9.87
C LEU A 284 6.47 5.69 -9.77
N GLY A 285 7.55 5.58 -9.01
CA GLY A 285 8.19 4.30 -8.73
C GLY A 285 7.26 3.40 -7.91
N SER A 286 7.47 2.09 -8.02
CA SER A 286 6.79 1.10 -7.19
C SER A 286 7.81 0.11 -6.67
N GLY A 287 7.79 -0.15 -5.37
CA GLY A 287 8.60 -1.19 -4.72
C GLY A 287 7.92 -2.56 -4.68
N LEU A 288 6.78 -2.73 -5.38
CA LEU A 288 5.94 -3.92 -5.27
C LEU A 288 6.37 -5.06 -6.19
N GLU A 289 6.40 -6.27 -5.64
CA GLU A 289 6.55 -7.52 -6.41
C GLU A 289 5.33 -7.79 -7.30
N LEU A 290 4.17 -7.21 -6.94
CA LEU A 290 2.95 -7.23 -7.75
C LEU A 290 3.21 -6.72 -9.18
N ASP A 291 4.11 -5.75 -9.34
CA ASP A 291 4.41 -5.13 -10.63
C ASP A 291 5.42 -5.93 -11.46
N MET A 292 6.25 -6.78 -10.83
CA MET A 292 7.25 -7.61 -11.51
C MET A 292 6.71 -8.95 -12.03
N GLY A 293 5.63 -9.46 -11.44
CA GLY A 293 5.02 -10.75 -11.83
C GLY A 293 4.35 -10.78 -13.22
N GLY A 294 4.34 -9.67 -13.96
CA GLY A 294 3.81 -9.55 -15.32
C GLY A 294 4.86 -9.81 -16.40
N SER A 295 5.45 -11.01 -16.44
CA SER A 295 6.43 -11.33 -17.49
C SER A 295 5.75 -11.46 -18.86
N GLY A 296 6.15 -10.62 -19.81
CA GLY A 296 6.14 -10.96 -21.24
C GLY A 296 4.88 -10.62 -22.03
N ARG A 297 4.60 -9.32 -22.22
CA ARG A 297 4.05 -8.67 -23.45
C ARG A 297 3.45 -7.32 -23.08
N ALA A 298 4.19 -6.23 -23.31
CA ALA A 298 3.65 -4.87 -23.54
C ALA A 298 2.39 -4.46 -22.73
N SER A 299 2.33 -4.81 -21.44
CA SER A 299 1.31 -4.34 -20.51
C SER A 299 2.00 -3.74 -19.29
N GLU A 300 2.75 -2.67 -19.52
CA GLU A 300 2.98 -1.67 -18.49
C GLU A 300 1.61 -1.30 -17.90
N GLY A 301 1.32 -1.70 -16.65
CA GLY A 301 0.28 -1.04 -15.84
C GLY A 301 -0.90 -1.86 -15.31
N ARG A 302 -1.21 -3.09 -15.75
CA ARG A 302 -2.55 -3.67 -15.41
C ARG A 302 -2.78 -4.15 -13.98
N ALA A 303 -1.76 -4.55 -13.22
CA ALA A 303 -1.94 -4.95 -11.82
C ALA A 303 -1.95 -3.72 -10.87
N SER A 304 -1.09 -2.74 -11.17
CA SER A 304 -1.01 -1.45 -10.46
C SER A 304 -2.15 -0.48 -10.82
N GLU A 305 -2.82 -0.64 -11.96
CA GLU A 305 -3.90 0.25 -12.43
C GLU A 305 -5.05 0.39 -11.42
N GLY A 306 -5.25 -0.61 -10.55
CA GLY A 306 -6.26 -0.57 -9.49
C GLY A 306 -5.82 0.12 -8.19
N ILE A 307 -4.53 0.40 -8.01
CA ILE A 307 -3.99 0.95 -6.76
C ILE A 307 -4.16 2.46 -6.76
N GLY A 308 -5.08 2.99 -5.94
CA GLY A 308 -5.36 4.44 -5.88
C GLY A 308 -4.31 5.30 -5.17
N TYR A 309 -3.43 4.68 -4.38
CA TYR A 309 -2.44 5.33 -3.52
C TYR A 309 -1.02 5.22 -4.08
N LEU A 310 -0.05 5.82 -3.37
CA LEU A 310 1.38 5.81 -3.71
C LEU A 310 2.05 4.52 -3.23
N THR A 311 2.93 3.96 -4.05
CA THR A 311 3.67 2.71 -3.78
C THR A 311 5.18 2.90 -3.92
N CYS A 312 5.64 4.15 -3.96
CA CYS A 312 7.04 4.53 -4.14
C CYS A 312 7.89 4.40 -2.86
N THR A 313 7.28 4.02 -1.73
CA THR A 313 7.99 3.74 -0.48
C THR A 313 9.03 2.66 -0.69
N THR A 314 10.26 2.93 -0.25
CA THR A 314 11.36 1.95 -0.32
C THR A 314 11.55 1.31 1.05
N VAL A 315 11.53 -0.03 1.06
CA VAL A 315 11.72 -0.83 2.27
C VAL A 315 12.98 -1.68 2.08
N GLY A 316 13.97 -1.46 2.93
CA GLY A 316 15.26 -2.15 2.93
C GLY A 316 15.44 -3.06 4.15
N ASN A 317 16.65 -3.62 4.30
CA ASN A 317 16.98 -4.50 5.42
C ASN A 317 16.91 -3.79 6.79
N ARG A 318 17.21 -2.49 6.83
CA ARG A 318 17.13 -1.66 8.06
C ARG A 318 15.70 -1.47 8.57
N ASP A 319 14.71 -1.67 7.70
CA ASP A 319 13.29 -1.51 8.00
C ASP A 319 12.65 -2.85 8.42
N LEU A 320 13.46 -3.88 8.66
CA LEU A 320 12.99 -5.18 9.14
C LEU A 320 13.13 -5.23 10.67
N PRO A 321 12.07 -5.61 11.41
CA PRO A 321 12.07 -5.63 12.87
C PRO A 321 12.78 -6.88 13.45
N TRP A 322 13.53 -7.63 12.64
CA TRP A 322 14.32 -8.78 13.04
C TRP A 322 15.71 -8.73 12.40
N PRO A 323 16.72 -9.37 13.02
CA PRO A 323 18.05 -9.43 12.44
C PRO A 323 18.02 -10.16 11.10
N VAL A 324 18.69 -9.58 10.11
CA VAL A 324 18.93 -10.20 8.80
C VAL A 324 20.33 -10.81 8.84
N GLU A 325 20.44 -12.13 8.72
CA GLU A 325 21.74 -12.78 8.54
C GLU A 325 22.38 -12.24 7.26
N SER A 326 23.61 -11.73 7.40
CA SER A 326 24.41 -11.10 6.34
C SER A 326 25.13 -12.15 5.50
#